data_AF-A0A9Q1F6D6-F1
#
_entry.id   AF-A0A9Q1F6D6-F1
#
_cell.length_a   1.000
_cell.length_b   1.000
_cell.length_c   1.000
_cell.angle_alpha   90.00
_cell.angle_beta   90.00
_cell.angle_gamma   90.00
#
_symmetry.space_group_name_H-M   'P 1'
#
loop_
_entity.id
_entity.type
_entity.pdbx_description
1 polymer ?
#
loop_
_entity_poly.entity_id
_entity_poly.type
_entity_poly.pdbx_seq_one_letter_code
_entity_poly.pdbx_strand_id
1 'polypeptide(L)'
;MNSIRPPDELKFTGNVHENWKTFRQCFEFYLLAVGINEDDDRCKIALLLTVAGRSALDVYNTFVFTAAQKDKFPAVLEKFEDYCTPRKNETYERAAPLEGGKSPAELLMNRKLRTRLPSAEHLLEKKEKHPVNQNRLQAYNRTTKPLCQLVQDDVVRVRCDGQWGPVAKVIKETAPRSYEVLTEYGNTVRRNRSHLLKVPHTGRDGQEIVSLMD
;
A
#
# COMPACT_ATOMS: atom_id res chain seq x y z
N MET A 1 33.52 -7.54 48.60
CA MET A 1 32.74 -6.50 47.91
C MET A 1 32.77 -6.85 46.43
N ASN A 2 31.80 -7.64 45.96
CA ASN A 2 31.78 -8.06 44.55
C ASN A 2 31.01 -7.02 43.76
N SER A 3 31.72 -6.04 43.20
CA SER A 3 31.16 -5.04 42.29
C SER A 3 30.84 -5.68 40.94
N ILE A 4 29.69 -6.36 40.89
CA ILE A 4 29.08 -6.82 39.65
C ILE A 4 28.49 -5.57 38.98
N ARG A 5 28.84 -5.35 37.71
CA ARG A 5 28.30 -4.20 36.97
C ARG A 5 26.80 -4.43 36.75
N PRO A 6 25.95 -3.42 36.97
CA PRO A 6 24.53 -3.54 36.68
C PRO A 6 24.33 -3.79 35.16
N PRO A 7 23.30 -4.55 34.79
CA PRO A 7 22.87 -4.70 33.39
C PRO A 7 22.64 -3.35 32.71
N ASP A 8 22.87 -3.30 31.40
CA ASP A 8 22.57 -2.12 30.59
C ASP A 8 21.08 -1.75 30.68
N GLU A 9 20.80 -0.44 30.73
CA GLU A 9 19.43 0.10 30.86
C GLU A 9 18.50 -0.38 29.73
N LEU A 10 17.22 -0.57 30.06
CA LEU A 10 16.21 -0.98 29.09
C LEU A 10 15.95 0.14 28.08
N LYS A 11 16.29 -0.14 26.81
CA LYS A 11 16.08 0.80 25.70
C LYS A 11 14.71 0.57 25.05
N PHE A 12 13.81 1.54 25.22
CA PHE A 12 12.50 1.57 24.56
C PHE A 12 12.54 2.08 23.10
N THR A 13 13.73 2.23 22.52
CA THR A 13 13.93 2.69 21.13
C THR A 13 14.27 1.52 20.21
N GLY A 14 13.59 1.43 19.06
CA GLY A 14 13.84 0.37 18.07
C GLY A 14 13.03 -0.90 18.33
N ASN A 15 13.68 -2.06 18.32
CA ASN A 15 13.03 -3.34 18.59
C ASN A 15 12.84 -3.57 20.10
N VAL A 16 11.80 -2.95 20.65
CA VAL A 16 11.48 -2.97 22.09
C VAL A 16 11.33 -4.41 22.63
N HIS A 17 10.78 -5.32 21.82
CA HIS A 17 10.57 -6.72 22.20
C HIS A 17 11.88 -7.47 22.44
N GLU A 18 12.81 -7.41 21.48
CA GLU A 18 14.10 -8.08 21.63
C GLU A 18 14.92 -7.43 22.74
N ASN A 19 14.89 -6.09 22.85
CA ASN A 19 15.56 -5.37 23.92
C ASN A 19 15.05 -5.81 25.31
N TRP A 20 13.74 -5.99 25.48
CA TRP A 20 13.15 -6.51 26.71
C TRP A 20 13.58 -7.95 27.00
N LYS A 21 13.62 -8.82 25.99
CA LYS A 21 14.04 -10.22 26.13
C LYS A 21 15.50 -10.33 26.58
N THR A 22 16.40 -9.57 25.94
CA THR A 22 17.81 -9.50 26.32
C THR A 22 17.98 -8.93 27.74
N PHE A 23 17.28 -7.84 28.05
CA PHE A 23 17.30 -7.23 29.37
C PHE A 23 16.82 -8.18 30.47
N ARG A 24 15.69 -8.87 30.26
CA ARG A 24 15.14 -9.84 31.20
C ARG A 24 16.14 -10.94 31.52
N GLN A 25 16.80 -11.51 30.50
CA GLN A 25 17.83 -12.53 30.70
C GLN A 25 19.02 -12.00 31.49
N CYS A 26 19.53 -10.81 31.14
CA CYS A 26 20.62 -10.17 31.87
C CYS A 26 20.25 -9.85 33.33
N PHE A 27 19.00 -9.44 33.56
CA PHE A 27 18.46 -9.15 34.89
C PHE A 27 18.32 -10.42 35.74
N GLU A 28 17.85 -11.52 35.17
CA GLU A 28 17.79 -12.83 35.85
C GLU A 28 19.19 -13.31 36.26
N PHE A 29 20.20 -13.18 35.38
CA PHE A 29 21.59 -13.47 35.73
C PHE A 29 22.12 -12.55 36.82
N TYR A 30 21.73 -11.28 36.81
CA TYR A 30 22.13 -10.33 37.84
C TYR A 30 21.52 -10.67 39.20
N LEU A 31 20.25 -11.08 39.26
CA LEU A 31 19.62 -11.54 40.50
C LEU A 31 20.32 -12.77 41.08
N LEU A 32 20.67 -13.74 40.23
CA LEU A 32 21.43 -14.93 40.63
C LEU A 32 22.82 -14.56 41.16
N ALA A 33 23.49 -13.59 40.52
CA ALA A 33 24.85 -13.20 40.88
C ALA A 33 24.93 -12.30 42.13
N VAL A 34 23.89 -11.50 42.40
CA VAL A 34 23.77 -10.69 43.64
C VAL A 34 23.36 -11.56 44.84
N GLY A 35 22.76 -12.73 44.60
CA GLY A 35 22.36 -13.65 45.68
C GLY A 35 21.20 -13.11 46.51
N ILE A 36 20.25 -12.42 45.88
CA ILE A 36 19.01 -11.99 46.53
C ILE A 36 18.13 -13.23 46.75
N ASN A 37 17.64 -13.43 47.97
CA ASN A 37 16.77 -14.56 48.32
C ASN A 37 15.50 -14.61 47.45
N GLU A 38 15.01 -15.82 47.17
CA GLU A 38 13.85 -16.07 46.31
C GLU A 38 12.54 -15.44 46.82
N ASP A 39 12.44 -15.06 48.10
CA ASP A 39 11.19 -14.61 48.72
C ASP A 39 11.02 -13.08 48.80
N ASP A 40 12.04 -12.29 48.46
CA ASP A 40 11.99 -10.82 48.60
C ASP A 40 11.56 -10.12 47.30
N ASP A 41 10.26 -10.25 46.98
CA ASP A 41 9.67 -9.68 45.76
C ASP A 41 9.73 -8.13 45.73
N ARG A 42 9.66 -7.47 46.89
CA ARG A 42 9.77 -6.01 46.98
C ARG A 42 11.16 -5.52 46.61
N CYS A 43 12.20 -6.19 47.12
CA CYS A 43 13.57 -5.89 46.73
C CYS A 43 13.80 -6.13 45.24
N LYS A 44 13.27 -7.21 44.66
CA LYS A 44 13.37 -7.47 43.21
C LYS A 44 12.71 -6.38 42.36
N ILE A 45 11.53 -5.91 42.76
CA ILE A 45 10.83 -4.84 42.04
C ILE A 45 11.61 -3.52 42.11
N ALA A 46 12.12 -3.16 43.29
CA ALA A 46 12.94 -1.97 43.46
C ALA A 46 14.24 -2.05 42.64
N LEU A 47 14.88 -3.23 42.61
CA LEU A 47 16.07 -3.48 41.81
C LEU A 47 15.78 -3.40 40.30
N LEU A 48 14.65 -3.97 39.86
CA LEU A 48 14.20 -3.90 38.47
C LEU A 48 14.01 -2.44 38.04
N LEU A 49 13.29 -1.64 38.82
CA LEU A 49 13.01 -0.24 38.49
C LEU A 49 14.26 0.65 38.53
N THR A 50 15.23 0.33 39.39
CA THR A 50 16.49 1.07 39.47
C THR A 50 17.46 0.72 38.33
N VAL A 51 17.54 -0.55 37.94
CA VAL A 51 18.40 -1.02 36.84
C VAL A 51 17.78 -0.71 35.46
N ALA A 52 16.45 -0.79 35.32
CA ALA A 52 15.77 -0.53 34.05
C ALA A 52 15.74 0.97 33.67
N GLY A 53 16.09 1.87 34.60
CA GLY A 53 16.25 3.30 34.36
C GLY A 53 14.95 4.11 34.38
N ARG A 54 15.08 5.44 34.18
CA ARG A 54 13.97 6.41 34.31
C ARG A 54 12.79 6.10 33.38
N SER A 55 13.07 5.68 32.15
CA SER A 55 12.06 5.33 31.16
C SER A 55 11.17 4.17 31.61
N ALA A 56 11.73 3.18 32.31
CA ALA A 56 10.96 2.05 32.82
C ALA A 56 10.07 2.45 34.00
N LEU A 57 10.48 3.45 34.78
CA LEU A 57 9.70 4.00 35.89
C LEU A 57 8.48 4.77 35.38
N ASP A 58 8.63 5.51 34.28
CA ASP A 58 7.49 6.16 33.59
C ASP A 58 6.48 5.12 33.09
N VAL A 59 6.96 4.03 32.49
CA VAL A 59 6.12 2.90 32.05
C VAL A 59 5.43 2.23 33.24
N TYR A 60 6.14 1.99 34.34
CA TYR A 60 5.55 1.42 35.56
C TYR A 60 4.42 2.28 36.12
N ASN A 61 4.56 3.61 36.08
CA ASN A 61 3.52 4.54 36.54
C ASN A 61 2.28 4.55 35.64
N THR A 62 2.39 4.13 34.37
CA THR A 62 1.22 3.96 33.48
C THR A 62 0.43 2.69 33.74
N PHE A 63 1.01 1.71 34.44
CA PHE A 63 0.35 0.43 34.70
C PHE A 63 -0.70 0.55 35.81
N VAL A 64 -1.91 0.06 35.51
CA VAL A 64 -2.97 -0.08 36.50
C VAL A 64 -2.78 -1.41 37.23
N PHE A 65 -2.41 -1.35 38.50
CA PHE A 65 -2.26 -2.53 39.36
C PHE A 65 -3.36 -2.58 40.43
N THR A 66 -3.83 -3.80 40.74
CA THR A 66 -4.59 -4.04 41.97
C THR A 66 -3.64 -4.15 43.18
N ALA A 67 -4.12 -3.81 44.38
CA ALA A 67 -3.29 -3.74 45.59
C ALA A 67 -2.53 -5.04 45.91
N ALA A 68 -3.07 -6.20 45.50
CA ALA A 68 -2.45 -7.52 45.68
C ALA A 68 -1.42 -7.91 44.61
N GLN A 69 -1.36 -7.17 43.49
CA GLN A 69 -0.45 -7.44 42.36
C GLN A 69 0.82 -6.60 42.41
N LYS A 70 0.79 -5.43 43.07
CA LYS A 70 1.96 -4.55 43.20
C LYS A 70 3.11 -5.16 44.00
N ASP A 71 2.81 -6.06 44.93
CA ASP A 71 3.80 -6.72 45.78
C ASP A 71 4.37 -8.02 45.17
N LYS A 72 3.87 -8.45 44.00
CA LYS A 72 4.32 -9.71 43.35
C LYS A 72 5.19 -9.41 42.14
N PHE A 73 6.46 -9.79 42.23
CA PHE A 73 7.41 -9.69 41.13
C PHE A 73 6.92 -10.31 39.80
N PRO A 74 6.34 -11.53 39.77
CA PRO A 74 5.91 -12.14 38.50
C PRO A 74 4.78 -11.35 37.81
N ALA A 75 3.88 -10.74 38.57
CA ALA A 75 2.77 -9.96 38.00
C ALA A 75 3.28 -8.65 37.37
N VAL A 76 4.27 -8.01 37.98
CA VAL A 76 4.93 -6.82 37.41
C VAL A 76 5.67 -7.20 36.13
N LEU A 77 6.38 -8.33 36.13
CA LEU A 77 7.12 -8.81 34.97
C LEU A 77 6.21 -9.15 33.78
N GLU A 78 5.07 -9.79 34.01
CA GLU A 78 4.05 -10.07 32.98
C GLU A 78 3.51 -8.77 32.36
N LYS A 79 3.25 -7.74 33.17
CA LYS A 79 2.79 -6.44 32.65
C LYS A 79 3.85 -5.72 31.83
N PHE A 80 5.12 -5.82 32.22
CA PHE A 80 6.20 -5.31 31.38
C PHE A 80 6.34 -6.13 30.09
N GLU A 81 6.13 -7.45 30.13
CA GLU A 81 6.15 -8.29 28.93
C GLU A 81 4.98 -7.96 27.99
N ASP A 82 3.77 -7.74 28.50
CA ASP A 82 2.60 -7.26 27.74
C ASP A 82 2.84 -5.87 27.11
N TYR A 83 3.56 -4.99 27.80
CA TYR A 83 3.88 -3.66 27.30
C TYR A 83 5.01 -3.68 26.26
N CYS A 84 6.06 -4.47 26.53
CA CYS A 84 7.23 -4.59 25.67
C CYS A 84 7.02 -5.55 24.51
N THR A 85 5.93 -6.31 24.50
CA THR A 85 5.37 -6.93 23.30
C THR A 85 4.54 -5.87 22.57
N PRO A 86 5.12 -5.12 21.60
CA PRO A 86 4.29 -4.29 20.75
C PRO A 86 3.22 -5.17 20.11
N ARG A 87 2.02 -4.60 19.87
CA ARG A 87 1.08 -5.17 18.89
C ARG A 87 1.88 -5.44 17.62
N LYS A 88 2.25 -6.71 17.39
CA LYS A 88 3.10 -7.11 16.27
C LYS A 88 2.43 -6.57 15.02
N ASN A 89 3.03 -5.55 14.41
CA ASN A 89 2.50 -5.04 13.17
C ASN A 89 2.94 -6.03 12.10
N GLU A 90 2.12 -7.05 11.86
CA GLU A 90 2.42 -8.11 10.91
C GLU A 90 2.75 -7.55 9.52
N THR A 91 2.17 -6.41 9.16
CA THR A 91 2.46 -5.75 7.89
C THR A 91 3.89 -5.23 7.85
N TYR A 92 4.38 -4.69 8.98
CA TYR A 92 5.76 -4.21 9.10
C TYR A 92 6.75 -5.37 9.06
N GLU A 93 6.59 -6.39 9.90
CA GLU A 93 7.49 -7.57 9.93
C GLU A 93 7.63 -8.25 8.57
N ARG A 94 6.55 -8.32 7.80
CA ARG A 94 6.56 -8.95 6.46
C ARG A 94 7.19 -8.07 5.38
N ALA A 95 7.07 -6.74 5.49
CA ALA A 95 7.43 -5.79 4.44
C ALA A 95 8.69 -4.96 4.74
N ALA A 96 9.17 -4.97 5.98
CA ALA A 96 10.41 -4.30 6.37
C ALA A 96 11.61 -5.00 5.70
N PRO A 97 12.56 -4.24 5.13
CA PRO A 97 13.79 -4.79 4.60
C PRO A 97 14.63 -5.43 5.71
N LEU A 98 15.17 -6.63 5.45
CA LEU A 98 16.25 -7.20 6.25
C LEU A 98 17.60 -6.56 5.88
N GLU A 99 18.69 -6.92 6.56
CA GLU A 99 20.04 -6.42 6.23
C GLU A 99 20.44 -6.67 4.76
N GLY A 100 19.90 -7.73 4.14
CA GLY A 100 20.05 -8.02 2.71
C GLY A 100 19.19 -7.15 1.77
N GLY A 101 18.53 -6.11 2.27
CA GLY A 101 17.70 -5.17 1.51
C GLY A 101 16.34 -5.69 1.03
N LYS A 102 16.11 -7.01 1.07
CA LYS A 102 14.83 -7.65 0.73
C LYS A 102 14.02 -7.92 1.99
N SER A 103 12.71 -7.75 1.88
CA SER A 103 11.77 -8.10 2.95
C SER A 103 11.46 -9.61 2.96
N PRO A 104 11.06 -10.18 4.11
CA PRO A 104 10.69 -11.60 4.20
C PRO A 104 9.63 -12.02 3.18
N ALA A 105 8.60 -11.18 2.96
CA ALA A 105 7.55 -11.47 2.00
C ALA A 105 8.03 -11.37 0.54
N GLU A 106 8.98 -10.48 0.23
CA GLU A 106 9.60 -10.40 -1.10
C GLU A 106 10.42 -11.65 -1.40
N LEU A 107 11.15 -12.18 -0.42
CA LEU A 107 11.91 -13.42 -0.58
C LEU A 107 10.99 -14.61 -0.87
N LEU A 108 9.88 -14.71 -0.14
CA LEU A 108 8.93 -15.80 -0.29
C LEU A 108 8.13 -15.71 -1.61
N MET A 109 7.69 -14.50 -1.98
CA MET A 109 6.77 -14.29 -3.10
C MET A 109 7.49 -13.89 -4.40
N ASN A 110 8.80 -13.68 -4.34
CA ASN A 110 9.66 -13.15 -5.40
C ASN A 110 9.10 -11.88 -6.08
N ARG A 111 8.37 -11.06 -5.32
CA ARG A 111 7.72 -9.81 -5.75
C ARG A 111 7.49 -8.88 -4.56
N LYS A 112 7.40 -7.58 -4.82
CA LYS A 112 7.07 -6.58 -3.80
C LYS A 112 5.57 -6.58 -3.49
N LEU A 113 5.22 -6.80 -2.22
CA LEU A 113 3.81 -6.73 -1.78
C LEU A 113 3.34 -5.28 -1.69
N ARG A 114 2.10 -5.03 -2.08
CA ARG A 114 1.45 -3.72 -1.91
C ARG A 114 0.93 -3.61 -0.48
N THR A 115 1.53 -2.73 0.32
CA THR A 115 1.11 -2.47 1.70
C THR A 115 0.67 -1.01 1.86
N ARG A 116 0.06 -0.68 3.01
CA ARG A 116 -0.26 0.72 3.39
C ARG A 116 0.92 1.45 4.03
N LEU A 117 2.06 0.77 4.18
CA LEU A 117 3.25 1.39 4.74
C LEU A 117 3.86 2.34 3.70
N PRO A 118 4.46 3.46 4.13
CA PRO A 118 5.21 4.33 3.23
C PRO A 118 6.31 3.52 2.54
N SER A 119 6.34 3.56 1.21
CA SER A 119 7.43 2.99 0.42
C SER A 119 8.44 4.08 0.11
N ALA A 120 9.73 3.74 0.14
CA ALA A 120 10.80 4.68 -0.23
C ALA A 120 10.60 5.22 -1.66
N GLU A 121 10.86 6.51 -1.85
CA GLU A 121 10.59 7.25 -3.10
C GLU A 121 11.32 6.66 -4.31
N HIS A 122 12.58 6.24 -4.14
CA HIS A 122 13.39 5.63 -5.19
C HIS A 122 12.78 4.32 -5.74
N LEU A 123 11.89 3.65 -5.00
CA LEU A 123 11.18 2.46 -5.49
C LEU A 123 9.94 2.78 -6.32
N LEU A 124 9.49 4.03 -6.31
CA LEU A 124 8.34 4.52 -7.06
C LEU A 124 8.72 5.03 -8.46
N GLU A 125 10.01 4.98 -8.82
CA GLU A 125 10.47 5.38 -10.14
C GLU A 125 9.79 4.54 -11.22
N LYS A 126 9.20 5.23 -12.20
CA LYS A 126 8.60 4.59 -13.38
C LYS A 126 9.70 3.87 -14.14
N LYS A 127 9.71 2.54 -14.07
CA LYS A 127 10.52 1.75 -15.01
C LYS A 127 10.15 2.14 -16.44
N GLU A 128 11.15 2.39 -17.26
CA GLU A 128 10.95 2.63 -18.68
C GLU A 128 10.15 1.48 -19.29
N LYS A 129 9.12 1.81 -20.06
CA LYS A 129 8.32 0.80 -20.75
C LYS A 129 9.24 0.06 -21.70
N HIS A 130 9.38 -1.26 -21.53
CA HIS A 130 10.08 -2.08 -22.50
C HIS A 130 9.53 -1.83 -23.91
N PRO A 131 10.40 -1.81 -24.95
CA PRO A 131 9.97 -1.55 -26.32
C PRO A 131 8.85 -2.51 -26.71
N VAL A 132 7.77 -1.97 -27.30
CA VAL A 132 6.64 -2.75 -27.78
C VAL A 132 7.17 -3.79 -28.77
N ASN A 133 6.86 -5.06 -28.52
CA ASN A 133 7.26 -6.16 -29.42
C ASN A 133 6.66 -5.94 -30.81
N GLN A 134 7.51 -5.60 -31.79
CA GLN A 134 7.11 -5.25 -33.14
C GLN A 134 6.34 -6.36 -33.84
N ASN A 135 6.69 -7.64 -33.60
CA ASN A 135 6.00 -8.78 -34.20
C ASN A 135 4.54 -8.86 -33.75
N ARG A 136 4.27 -8.52 -32.47
CA ARG A 136 2.92 -8.48 -31.91
C ARG A 136 2.10 -7.33 -32.50
N LEU A 137 2.73 -6.19 -32.72
CA LEU A 137 2.11 -5.02 -33.35
C LEU A 137 1.75 -5.31 -34.81
N GLN A 138 2.66 -5.93 -35.57
CA GLN A 138 2.42 -6.33 -36.96
C GLN A 138 1.28 -7.35 -37.08
N ALA A 139 1.26 -8.38 -36.22
CA ALA A 139 0.18 -9.36 -36.19
C ALA A 139 -1.19 -8.74 -35.90
N TYR A 140 -1.26 -7.79 -34.96
CA TYR A 140 -2.49 -7.07 -34.62
C TYR A 140 -2.97 -6.15 -35.75
N ASN A 141 -2.05 -5.40 -36.37
CA ASN A 141 -2.39 -4.46 -37.44
C ASN A 141 -2.77 -5.16 -38.76
N ARG A 142 -2.37 -6.41 -38.97
CA ARG A 142 -2.60 -7.17 -40.23
C ARG A 142 -4.07 -7.28 -40.61
N THR A 143 -4.96 -7.39 -39.62
CA THR A 143 -6.41 -7.53 -39.83
C THR A 143 -7.17 -6.20 -39.76
N THR A 144 -6.48 -5.09 -39.46
CA THR A 144 -7.11 -3.78 -39.27
C THR A 144 -7.20 -3.04 -40.60
N LYS A 145 -8.43 -2.70 -41.03
CA LYS A 145 -8.68 -1.81 -42.18
C LYS A 145 -8.88 -0.36 -41.71
N PRO A 146 -8.17 0.63 -42.27
CA PRO A 146 -8.38 2.02 -41.89
C PRO A 146 -9.76 2.51 -42.36
N LEU A 147 -10.51 3.13 -41.46
CA LEU A 147 -11.81 3.74 -41.77
C LEU A 147 -11.59 5.09 -42.47
N CYS A 148 -12.49 5.46 -43.40
CA CYS A 148 -12.42 6.72 -44.14
C CYS A 148 -12.43 7.93 -43.18
N GLN A 149 -11.50 8.87 -43.34
CA GLN A 149 -11.38 10.04 -42.46
C GLN A 149 -12.62 10.93 -42.52
N LEU A 150 -12.96 11.57 -41.40
CA LEU A 150 -14.07 12.51 -41.30
C LEU A 150 -13.54 13.94 -41.41
N VAL A 151 -14.27 14.79 -42.14
CA VAL A 151 -13.94 16.21 -42.29
C VAL A 151 -14.75 17.03 -41.29
N GLN A 152 -14.27 18.22 -40.97
CA GLN A 152 -15.04 19.20 -40.19
C GLN A 152 -16.43 19.43 -40.82
N ASP A 153 -17.44 19.52 -39.97
CA ASP A 153 -18.87 19.63 -40.29
C ASP A 153 -19.54 18.40 -40.92
N ASP A 154 -18.84 17.27 -41.03
CA ASP A 154 -19.49 16.00 -41.41
C ASP A 154 -20.56 15.61 -40.37
N VAL A 155 -21.70 15.14 -40.88
CA VAL A 155 -22.81 14.65 -40.07
C VAL A 155 -22.60 13.18 -39.73
N VAL A 156 -22.53 12.87 -38.44
CA VAL A 156 -22.22 11.54 -37.93
C VAL A 156 -23.19 11.12 -36.83
N ARG A 157 -23.49 9.83 -36.72
CA ARG A 157 -24.13 9.26 -35.51
C ARG A 157 -23.06 8.76 -34.56
N VAL A 158 -23.29 9.00 -33.27
CA VAL A 158 -22.35 8.60 -32.22
C VAL A 158 -22.80 7.30 -31.58
N ARG A 159 -21.92 6.29 -31.55
CA ARG A 159 -22.19 5.02 -30.85
C ARG A 159 -21.96 5.20 -29.34
N CYS A 160 -23.02 4.98 -28.55
CA CYS A 160 -22.99 4.93 -27.08
C CYS A 160 -23.60 3.60 -26.63
N ASP A 161 -22.91 2.86 -25.74
CA ASP A 161 -23.38 1.60 -25.14
C ASP A 161 -23.94 0.58 -26.14
N GLY A 162 -23.26 0.46 -27.29
CA GLY A 162 -23.61 -0.47 -28.36
C GLY A 162 -24.64 0.05 -29.35
N GLN A 163 -25.42 1.08 -29.01
CA GLN A 163 -26.47 1.67 -29.85
C GLN A 163 -26.01 2.96 -30.56
N TRP A 164 -26.56 3.24 -31.73
CA TRP A 164 -26.32 4.50 -32.45
C TRP A 164 -27.26 5.59 -31.94
N GLY A 165 -26.67 6.58 -31.27
CA GLY A 165 -27.37 7.73 -30.72
C GLY A 165 -27.85 8.73 -31.79
N PRO A 166 -28.25 9.93 -31.35
CA PRO A 166 -28.68 11.01 -32.23
C PRO A 166 -27.54 11.50 -33.12
N VAL A 167 -27.88 12.36 -34.07
CA VAL A 167 -26.93 12.92 -35.01
C VAL A 167 -26.02 13.92 -34.28
N ALA A 168 -24.79 14.03 -34.76
CA ALA A 168 -23.77 14.92 -34.25
C ALA A 168 -22.97 15.48 -35.42
N LYS A 169 -22.35 16.63 -35.21
CA LYS A 169 -21.46 17.26 -36.20
C LYS A 169 -20.01 17.07 -35.78
N VAL A 170 -19.15 16.71 -36.73
CA VAL A 170 -17.71 16.59 -36.47
C VAL A 170 -17.10 17.99 -36.37
N ILE A 171 -16.39 18.27 -35.28
CA ILE A 171 -15.68 19.54 -35.09
C ILE A 171 -14.28 19.42 -35.68
N LYS A 172 -13.47 18.48 -35.18
CA LYS A 172 -12.06 18.32 -35.58
C LYS A 172 -11.48 16.96 -35.20
N GLU A 173 -10.38 16.57 -35.86
CA GLU A 173 -9.52 15.48 -35.43
C GLU A 173 -8.58 15.97 -34.32
N THR A 174 -8.55 15.26 -33.19
CA THR A 174 -7.75 15.66 -32.00
C THR A 174 -6.60 14.70 -31.72
N ALA A 175 -6.65 13.48 -32.27
CA ALA A 175 -5.55 12.53 -32.31
C ALA A 175 -5.81 11.56 -33.47
N PRO A 176 -4.84 10.73 -33.89
CA PRO A 176 -5.10 9.71 -34.90
C PRO A 176 -6.37 8.96 -34.55
N ARG A 177 -7.29 8.82 -35.53
CA ARG A 177 -8.58 8.09 -35.42
C ARG A 177 -9.50 8.57 -34.29
N SER A 178 -9.33 9.79 -33.76
CA SER A 178 -10.13 10.34 -32.66
C SER A 178 -10.63 11.75 -32.99
N TYR A 179 -11.94 11.94 -32.92
CA TYR A 179 -12.61 13.18 -33.29
C TYR A 179 -13.39 13.76 -32.11
N GLU A 180 -13.49 15.08 -32.08
CA GLU A 180 -14.46 15.79 -31.26
C GLU A 180 -15.74 16.00 -32.08
N VAL A 181 -16.88 15.64 -31.49
CA VAL A 181 -18.19 15.75 -32.12
C VAL A 181 -19.14 16.56 -31.23
N LEU A 182 -19.89 17.46 -31.85
CA LEU A 182 -20.94 18.23 -31.21
C LEU A 182 -22.26 17.47 -31.33
N THR A 183 -22.80 17.03 -30.20
CA THR A 183 -24.11 16.36 -30.14
C THR A 183 -25.23 17.41 -30.27
N GLU A 184 -26.41 17.01 -30.74
CA GLU A 184 -27.61 17.86 -30.82
C GLU A 184 -27.93 18.61 -29.51
N TYR A 185 -27.64 18.01 -28.36
CA TYR A 185 -27.84 18.61 -27.03
C TYR A 185 -26.79 19.68 -26.65
N GLY A 186 -25.91 20.09 -27.57
CA GLY A 186 -24.87 21.11 -27.34
C GLY A 186 -23.60 20.58 -26.65
N ASN A 187 -23.52 19.28 -26.35
CA ASN A 187 -22.37 18.68 -25.69
C ASN A 187 -21.28 18.26 -26.68
N THR A 188 -20.04 18.63 -26.40
CA THR A 188 -18.87 18.18 -27.17
C THR A 188 -18.32 16.90 -26.57
N VAL A 189 -18.25 15.83 -27.37
CA VAL A 189 -17.79 14.50 -26.92
C VAL A 189 -16.63 14.04 -27.79
N ARG A 190 -15.60 13.46 -27.17
CA ARG A 190 -14.49 12.83 -27.88
C ARG A 190 -14.82 11.37 -28.20
N ARG A 191 -14.75 10.97 -29.47
CA ARG A 191 -15.05 9.60 -29.92
C ARG A 191 -14.02 9.09 -30.91
N ASN A 192 -13.80 7.77 -30.89
CA ASN A 192 -12.97 7.11 -31.90
C ASN A 192 -13.71 7.04 -33.23
N ARG A 193 -12.98 6.96 -34.34
CA ARG A 193 -13.52 6.85 -35.69
C ARG A 193 -14.48 5.66 -35.85
N SER A 194 -14.22 4.54 -35.16
CA SER A 194 -15.09 3.37 -35.15
C SER A 194 -16.44 3.60 -34.46
N HIS A 195 -16.55 4.62 -33.61
CA HIS A 195 -17.78 4.99 -32.89
C HIS A 195 -18.57 6.09 -33.60
N LEU A 196 -18.16 6.48 -34.81
CA LEU A 196 -18.77 7.52 -35.61
C LEU A 196 -19.22 6.92 -36.94
N LEU A 197 -20.52 6.96 -37.22
CA LEU A 197 -21.08 6.54 -38.50
C LEU A 197 -21.39 7.78 -39.32
N LYS A 198 -20.73 7.96 -40.47
CA LYS A 198 -21.05 9.05 -41.40
C LYS A 198 -22.44 8.81 -41.98
N VAL A 199 -23.30 9.80 -41.87
CA VAL A 199 -24.65 9.77 -42.43
C VAL A 199 -24.67 10.68 -43.67
N PRO A 200 -25.18 10.21 -44.82
CA PRO A 200 -25.38 11.09 -45.97
C PRO A 200 -26.39 12.19 -45.60
N HIS A 201 -26.16 13.42 -46.04
CA HIS A 201 -27.06 14.55 -45.83
C HIS A 201 -28.41 14.24 -46.51
N THR A 202 -29.41 13.82 -45.75
CA THR A 202 -30.79 13.78 -46.23
C THR A 202 -31.32 15.21 -46.22
N GLY A 203 -31.26 15.86 -47.38
CA GLY A 203 -32.14 16.98 -47.66
C GLY A 203 -33.59 16.54 -47.46
N ARG A 204 -34.43 17.47 -46.96
CA ARG A 204 -35.88 17.31 -46.86
C ARG A 204 -36.42 16.63 -48.11
N ASP A 205 -36.89 15.39 -47.97
CA ASP A 205 -38.20 14.92 -48.41
C ASP A 205 -38.30 13.44 -48.03
N GLY A 206 -39.44 13.07 -47.45
CA GLY A 206 -39.65 11.76 -46.87
C GLY A 206 -39.57 10.66 -47.94
N GLN A 207 -38.58 9.77 -47.78
CA GLN A 207 -38.66 8.38 -48.21
C GLN A 207 -37.62 7.57 -47.42
N GLU A 208 -38.12 6.61 -46.63
CA GLU A 208 -37.30 5.59 -45.98
C GLU A 208 -36.55 4.80 -47.07
N ILE A 209 -35.23 4.94 -47.11
CA ILE A 209 -34.38 3.94 -47.77
C ILE A 209 -33.82 3.05 -46.66
N VAL A 210 -34.44 1.89 -46.53
CA VAL A 210 -33.91 0.74 -45.80
C VAL A 210 -32.65 0.29 -46.53
N SER A 211 -31.48 0.76 -46.11
CA SER A 211 -30.21 0.16 -46.50
C SER A 211 -29.83 -0.89 -45.46
N LEU A 212 -30.32 -2.11 -45.70
CA LEU A 212 -29.69 -3.35 -45.25
C LEU A 212 -28.19 -3.31 -45.62
N MET A 213 -27.32 -3.60 -44.66
CA MET A 213 -26.05 -4.26 -44.90
C MET A 213 -25.49 -4.77 -43.56
N ASP A 214 -25.35 -6.09 -43.52
CA ASP A 214 -24.68 -6.91 -42.51
C ASP A 214 -23.20 -6.50 -42.28
#